data_AF-A0A835D2A4-F1
#
_entry.id   AF-A0A835D2A4-F1
#
_cell.length_a   1.000
_cell.length_b   1.000
_cell.length_c   1.000
_cell.angle_alpha   90.00
_cell.angle_beta   90.00
_cell.angle_gamma   90.00
#
_symmetry.space_group_name_H-M   'P 1'
#
loop_
_entity.id
_entity.type
_entity.pdbx_description
1 polymer ?
#
loop_
_entity_poly.entity_id
_entity_poly.type
_entity_poly.pdbx_seq_one_letter_code
_entity_poly.pdbx_strand_id
1 'polypeptide(L)'
;MPEYCVTGGTGLIAAYLVKSLLEKGHTVRTTVRDPGLLQLSILFLLPMFSFFHRFHSQKIMKWRPSIVMVLALRTGFREVGFLWKMSGAKERLKMMKADLMVDGSFDEAVQGIDGVFHTASPVLVPYDHNIQASN
;
A
#
# COMPACT_ATOMS: atom_id res chain seq x y z
N MET A 1 -11.82 -7.84 19.97
CA MET A 1 -12.30 -7.35 18.67
C MET A 1 -11.65 -8.23 17.62
N PRO A 2 -12.40 -8.95 16.77
CA PRO A 2 -11.78 -9.83 15.79
C PRO A 2 -10.89 -9.07 14.80
N GLU A 3 -9.78 -9.68 14.41
CA GLU A 3 -8.82 -9.22 13.41
C GLU A 3 -8.84 -10.17 12.21
N TYR A 4 -8.94 -9.61 11.00
CA TYR A 4 -8.99 -10.39 9.77
C TYR A 4 -7.89 -9.97 8.80
N CYS A 5 -7.35 -10.92 8.04
CA CYS A 5 -6.45 -10.65 6.93
C CYS A 5 -7.23 -10.66 5.62
N VAL A 6 -7.08 -9.63 4.79
CA VAL A 6 -7.61 -9.57 3.42
C VAL A 6 -6.45 -9.45 2.44
N THR A 7 -6.24 -10.47 1.63
CA THR A 7 -5.11 -10.48 0.67
C THR A 7 -5.42 -9.70 -0.60
N GLY A 8 -4.45 -9.00 -1.17
CA GLY A 8 -4.65 -8.25 -2.42
C GLY A 8 -5.57 -7.04 -2.24
N GLY A 9 -5.31 -6.23 -1.21
CA GLY A 9 -6.15 -5.11 -0.77
C GLY A 9 -6.51 -4.05 -1.82
N THR A 10 -5.73 -3.95 -2.89
CA THR A 10 -5.98 -3.04 -4.02
C THR A 10 -7.01 -3.58 -5.01
N GLY A 11 -7.38 -4.85 -4.92
CA GLY A 11 -8.42 -5.45 -5.76
C GLY A 11 -9.81 -4.90 -5.45
N LEU A 12 -10.69 -4.90 -6.45
CA LEU A 12 -12.06 -4.37 -6.32
C LEU A 12 -12.82 -5.03 -5.16
N ILE A 13 -12.92 -6.36 -5.14
CA ILE A 13 -13.63 -7.10 -4.10
C ILE A 13 -12.92 -6.97 -2.74
N ALA A 14 -11.59 -6.98 -2.73
CA ALA A 14 -10.79 -6.82 -1.53
C ALA A 14 -11.08 -5.46 -0.84
N ALA A 15 -11.14 -4.38 -1.61
CA ALA A 15 -11.47 -3.05 -1.13
C ALA A 15 -12.85 -3.00 -0.44
N TYR A 16 -13.87 -3.65 -1.02
CA TYR A 16 -15.20 -3.74 -0.40
C TYR A 16 -15.16 -4.55 0.90
N LEU A 17 -14.44 -5.67 0.93
CA LEU A 17 -14.28 -6.46 2.15
C LEU A 17 -13.59 -5.67 3.27
N VAL A 18 -12.49 -4.98 2.96
CA VAL A 18 -11.78 -4.12 3.92
C VAL A 18 -12.74 -3.07 4.49
N LYS A 19 -13.47 -2.37 3.60
CA LYS A 19 -14.46 -1.37 4.01
C LYS A 19 -15.51 -1.97 4.96
N SER A 20 -16.16 -3.06 4.56
CA SER A 20 -17.23 -3.68 5.35
C SER A 20 -16.74 -4.22 6.70
N LEU A 21 -15.52 -4.76 6.77
CA LEU A 21 -14.94 -5.23 8.03
C LEU A 21 -14.64 -4.06 8.98
N LEU A 22 -14.07 -2.97 8.47
CA LEU A 22 -13.84 -1.75 9.25
C LEU A 22 -15.17 -1.15 9.76
N GLU A 23 -16.18 -1.04 8.91
CA GLU A 23 -17.51 -0.53 9.28
C GLU A 23 -18.16 -1.38 10.39
N LYS A 24 -17.93 -2.70 10.40
CA LYS A 24 -18.45 -3.62 11.41
C LYS A 24 -17.74 -3.59 12.76
N GLY A 25 -16.63 -2.88 12.90
CA GLY A 25 -15.88 -2.88 14.16
C GLY A 25 -14.47 -3.46 14.07
N HIS A 26 -14.18 -4.26 13.04
CA HIS A 26 -13.03 -5.17 13.04
C HIS A 26 -11.70 -4.47 12.74
N THR A 27 -10.63 -5.10 13.21
CA THR A 27 -9.27 -4.77 12.77
C THR A 27 -8.97 -5.53 11.48
N VAL A 28 -8.35 -4.86 10.51
CA VAL A 28 -8.08 -5.46 9.19
C VAL A 28 -6.60 -5.32 8.85
N ARG A 29 -5.95 -6.44 8.59
CA ARG A 29 -4.64 -6.49 7.93
C ARG A 29 -4.88 -6.71 6.45
N THR A 30 -4.44 -5.79 5.60
CA THR A 30 -4.53 -6.00 4.16
C THR A 30 -3.15 -6.17 3.54
N THR A 31 -3.01 -7.13 2.62
CA THR A 31 -1.73 -7.38 1.96
C THR A 31 -1.65 -6.74 0.58
N VAL A 32 -0.51 -6.15 0.28
CA VAL A 32 -0.17 -5.55 -1.02
C VAL A 32 1.28 -5.88 -1.38
N ARG A 33 1.60 -5.98 -2.66
CA ARG A 33 2.96 -6.33 -3.12
C ARG A 33 3.99 -5.26 -2.76
N ASP A 34 3.61 -4.00 -2.95
CA ASP A 34 4.39 -2.84 -2.55
C ASP A 34 3.45 -1.83 -1.87
N PRO A 35 3.44 -1.74 -0.53
CA PRO A 35 2.61 -0.76 0.18
C PRO A 35 3.06 0.70 -0.02
N GLY A 36 4.07 0.94 -0.86
CA GLY A 36 4.68 2.25 -1.03
C GLY A 36 5.63 2.55 0.12
N LEU A 37 6.62 3.39 -0.16
CA LEU A 37 7.71 3.81 0.71
C LEU A 37 7.26 4.68 1.91
N LEU A 38 6.22 4.28 2.64
CA LEU A 38 5.74 4.99 3.84
C LEU A 38 6.80 5.04 4.95
N GLN A 39 7.80 4.16 4.93
CA GLN A 39 8.93 4.16 5.86
C GLN A 39 10.04 5.16 5.49
N LEU A 40 10.20 5.50 4.20
CA LEU A 40 11.42 6.17 3.71
C LEU A 40 11.29 7.69 3.60
N SER A 41 10.09 8.28 3.66
CA SER A 41 9.95 9.74 3.62
C SER A 41 10.36 10.43 4.93
N ILE A 42 10.12 9.81 6.09
CA ILE A 42 10.47 10.41 7.39
C ILE A 42 11.97 10.20 7.70
N LEU A 43 12.55 9.06 7.31
CA LEU A 43 13.95 8.74 7.60
C LEU A 43 14.95 9.44 6.66
N PHE A 44 14.55 9.79 5.43
CA PHE A 44 15.42 10.52 4.47
C PHE A 44 15.32 12.05 4.56
N LEU A 45 14.36 12.61 5.31
CA LEU A 45 14.24 14.08 5.46
C LEU A 45 15.10 14.66 6.59
N LEU A 46 15.40 13.86 7.62
CA LEU A 46 16.23 14.30 8.74
C LEU A 46 17.70 14.64 8.36
N PRO A 47 18.37 13.93 7.44
CA PRO A 47 19.73 14.30 7.02
C PRO A 47 19.78 15.50 6.05
N MET A 48 18.68 15.81 5.35
CA MET A 48 18.65 16.85 4.32
C MET A 48 18.71 18.27 4.94
N PHE A 49 18.27 18.43 6.19
CA PHE A 49 18.38 19.70 6.92
C PHE A 49 19.81 19.98 7.41
N SER A 50 20.60 18.97 7.75
CA SER A 50 22.00 19.15 8.16
C SER A 50 22.96 19.36 6.99
N PHE A 51 22.60 18.92 5.77
CA PHE A 51 23.43 19.12 4.58
C PHE A 51 23.33 20.56 4.00
N PHE A 52 22.24 21.28 4.28
CA PHE A 52 21.99 22.61 3.70
C PHE A 52 22.84 23.73 4.33
N HIS A 53 23.44 23.52 5.50
CA HIS A 53 24.26 24.54 6.17
C HIS A 53 25.77 24.49 5.81
N ARG A 54 26.19 23.59 4.91
CA ARG A 54 27.61 23.28 4.65
C ARG A 54 28.11 23.62 3.24
N PHE A 55 27.28 24.19 2.35
CA PHE A 55 27.73 24.50 0.98
C PHE A 55 27.30 25.90 0.55
N HIS A 56 28.24 26.83 0.66
CA HIS A 56 28.11 28.20 0.18
C HIS A 56 29.07 28.43 -1.00
N SER A 57 28.87 27.72 -2.13
CA SER A 57 29.44 28.15 -3.40
C SER A 57 28.69 27.56 -4.59
N GLN A 58 28.49 28.40 -5.60
CA GLN A 58 27.51 28.25 -6.68
C GLN A 58 27.96 27.34 -7.82
N LYS A 59 26.95 26.90 -8.59
CA LYS A 59 27.00 26.21 -9.90
C LYS A 59 27.22 24.70 -9.83
N ILE A 60 26.18 23.96 -9.44
CA ILE A 60 25.70 22.71 -10.03
C ILE A 60 24.46 22.31 -9.21
N MET A 61 23.37 21.88 -9.88
CA MET A 61 22.06 21.50 -9.34
C MET A 61 21.11 22.63 -8.89
N LYS A 62 20.38 23.19 -9.85
CA LYS A 62 19.11 23.92 -9.63
C LYS A 62 17.94 22.93 -9.57
N TRP A 63 18.08 21.82 -8.83
CA TRP A 63 16.93 20.96 -8.51
C TRP A 63 16.27 21.52 -7.26
N ARG A 64 15.08 22.12 -7.41
CA ARG A 64 14.30 22.58 -6.26
C ARG A 64 13.93 21.34 -5.43
N PRO A 65 14.37 21.23 -4.16
CA PRO A 65 14.06 20.08 -3.29
C PRO A 65 12.54 19.78 -3.24
N SER A 66 11.72 20.82 -3.42
CA SER A 66 10.26 20.73 -3.48
C SER A 66 9.72 19.88 -4.64
N ILE A 67 10.38 19.84 -5.81
CA ILE A 67 9.89 19.08 -6.98
C ILE A 67 10.17 17.59 -6.86
N VAL A 68 11.35 17.21 -6.36
CA VAL A 68 11.71 15.81 -6.13
C VAL A 68 10.82 15.20 -5.06
N MET A 69 10.56 15.94 -3.97
CA MET A 69 9.63 15.54 -2.92
C MET A 69 8.20 15.39 -3.45
N VAL A 70 7.70 16.36 -4.22
CA VAL A 70 6.34 16.29 -4.79
C VAL A 70 6.18 15.13 -5.77
N LEU A 71 7.23 14.79 -6.53
CA LEU A 71 7.20 13.66 -7.46
C LEU A 71 7.23 12.32 -6.72
N ALA A 72 8.08 12.18 -5.70
CA ALA A 72 8.16 10.99 -4.85
C ALA A 72 6.85 10.74 -4.06
N LEU A 73 6.19 11.81 -3.58
CA LEU A 73 4.87 11.73 -2.97
C LEU A 73 3.77 11.39 -3.99
N ARG A 74 3.95 11.71 -5.27
CA ARG A 74 2.94 11.48 -6.32
C ARG A 74 2.91 10.05 -6.85
N THR A 75 3.98 9.29 -6.75
CA THR A 75 4.07 7.93 -7.32
C THR A 75 3.78 6.84 -6.29
N GLY A 76 4.26 6.95 -5.04
CA GLY A 76 4.09 5.91 -4.02
C GLY A 76 2.73 5.86 -3.31
N PHE A 77 1.92 6.92 -3.40
CA PHE A 77 0.66 7.05 -2.64
C PHE A 77 -0.59 6.56 -3.38
N ARG A 78 -0.51 6.28 -4.69
CA ARG A 78 -1.71 6.19 -5.53
C ARG A 78 -2.47 4.88 -5.39
N GLU A 79 -1.80 3.76 -5.18
CA GLU A 79 -2.49 2.46 -5.24
C GLU A 79 -3.32 2.16 -3.99
N VAL A 80 -2.91 2.65 -2.82
CA VAL A 80 -3.54 2.32 -1.52
C VAL A 80 -4.22 3.52 -0.85
N GLY A 81 -4.08 4.73 -1.42
CA GLY A 81 -4.60 5.96 -0.81
C GLY A 81 -6.10 5.98 -0.61
N PHE A 82 -6.88 5.18 -1.35
CA PHE A 82 -8.32 5.08 -1.17
C PHE A 82 -8.73 4.26 0.07
N LEU A 83 -7.92 3.27 0.48
CA LEU A 83 -8.18 2.45 1.68
C LEU A 83 -8.08 3.30 2.94
N TRP A 84 -7.10 4.22 3.01
CA TRP A 84 -6.91 5.14 4.13
C TRP A 84 -8.03 6.19 4.29
N LYS A 85 -8.88 6.37 3.27
CA LYS A 85 -10.03 7.27 3.33
C LYS A 85 -11.27 6.60 3.93
N MET A 86 -11.24 5.29 4.18
CA MET A 86 -12.36 4.55 4.77
C MET A 86 -12.53 4.89 6.25
N SER A 87 -13.79 4.89 6.72
CA SER A 87 -14.10 5.14 8.13
C SER A 87 -13.44 4.09 9.03
N GLY A 88 -12.72 4.55 10.06
CA GLY A 88 -12.00 3.69 11.00
C GLY A 88 -10.69 3.08 10.46
N ALA A 89 -10.26 3.45 9.24
CA ALA A 89 -9.03 2.93 8.66
C ALA A 89 -7.78 3.40 9.40
N LYS A 90 -7.75 4.66 9.84
CA LYS A 90 -6.58 5.23 10.55
C LYS A 90 -6.26 4.50 11.84
N GLU A 91 -7.26 3.91 12.47
CA GLU A 91 -7.16 3.23 13.76
C GLU A 91 -7.02 1.71 13.62
N ARG A 92 -7.61 1.12 12.58
CA ARG A 92 -7.82 -0.33 12.48
C ARG A 92 -7.36 -0.98 11.18
N LEU A 93 -6.92 -0.20 10.19
CA LEU A 93 -6.32 -0.76 8.97
C LEU A 93 -4.80 -0.83 9.13
N LYS A 94 -4.26 -2.03 8.94
CA LYS A 94 -2.81 -2.28 8.85
C LYS A 94 -2.49 -2.75 7.45
N MET A 95 -1.42 -2.21 6.87
CA MET A 95 -0.97 -2.58 5.53
C MET A 95 0.28 -3.44 5.64
N MET A 96 0.22 -4.66 5.11
CA MET A 96 1.28 -5.66 5.18
C MET A 96 1.86 -5.86 3.79
N LYS A 97 3.18 -5.91 3.67
CA LYS A 97 3.83 -6.30 2.42
C LYS A 97 3.78 -7.82 2.29
N ALA A 98 3.21 -8.35 1.21
CA ALA A 98 3.25 -9.79 0.92
C ALA A 98 3.20 -10.05 -0.59
N ASP A 99 3.81 -11.14 -1.04
CA ASP A 99 3.84 -11.55 -2.44
C ASP A 99 3.52 -13.03 -2.57
N LEU A 100 2.50 -13.36 -3.37
CA LEU A 100 2.07 -14.74 -3.63
C LEU A 100 3.20 -15.64 -4.16
N MET A 101 4.21 -15.04 -4.81
CA MET A 101 5.33 -15.78 -5.39
C MET A 101 6.49 -15.99 -4.40
N VAL A 102 6.39 -15.46 -3.19
CA VAL A 102 7.44 -15.53 -2.16
C VAL A 102 6.92 -16.31 -0.97
N ASP A 103 7.52 -17.48 -0.74
CA ASP A 103 7.21 -18.33 0.40
C ASP A 103 7.46 -17.60 1.74
N GLY A 104 6.61 -17.86 2.73
CA GLY A 104 6.62 -17.19 4.04
C GLY A 104 6.24 -15.70 4.04
N SER A 105 5.97 -15.07 2.88
CA SER A 105 5.68 -13.62 2.83
C SER A 105 4.35 -13.22 3.48
N PHE A 106 3.50 -14.18 3.83
CA PHE A 106 2.22 -13.96 4.50
C PHE A 106 2.26 -14.26 6.00
N ASP A 107 3.35 -14.81 6.53
CA ASP A 107 3.41 -15.34 7.91
C ASP A 107 3.02 -14.28 8.94
N GLU A 108 3.59 -13.07 8.83
CA GLU A 108 3.25 -11.94 9.70
C GLU A 108 1.80 -11.45 9.50
N ALA A 109 1.31 -11.49 8.26
CA ALA A 109 -0.04 -11.04 7.93
C ALA A 109 -1.11 -11.95 8.54
N VAL A 110 -0.83 -13.25 8.70
CA VAL A 110 -1.78 -14.25 9.21
C VAL A 110 -1.54 -14.65 10.67
N GLN A 111 -0.46 -14.17 11.30
CA GLN A 111 -0.16 -14.53 12.68
C GLN A 111 -1.17 -13.94 13.67
N GLY A 112 -1.86 -14.82 14.41
CA GLY A 112 -2.72 -14.46 15.54
C GLY A 112 -4.02 -13.75 15.17
N ILE A 113 -4.43 -13.82 13.90
CA ILE A 113 -5.72 -13.27 13.43
C ILE A 113 -6.83 -14.33 13.46
N ASP A 114 -8.08 -13.88 13.45
CA ASP A 114 -9.27 -14.73 13.57
C ASP A 114 -9.71 -15.35 12.23
N GLY A 115 -9.29 -14.80 11.09
CA GLY A 115 -9.63 -15.36 9.79
C GLY A 115 -8.97 -14.67 8.60
N VAL A 116 -8.79 -15.43 7.51
CA VAL A 116 -8.17 -14.98 6.26
C VAL A 116 -9.20 -14.99 5.14
N PHE A 117 -9.33 -13.85 4.44
CA PHE A 117 -10.01 -13.73 3.17
C PHE A 117 -8.98 -13.71 2.04
N HIS A 118 -8.91 -14.80 1.29
CA HIS A 118 -8.06 -14.87 0.12
C HIS A 118 -8.78 -14.28 -1.10
N THR A 119 -8.42 -13.05 -1.48
CA THR A 119 -8.93 -12.37 -2.68
C THR A 119 -7.84 -12.01 -3.68
N ALA A 120 -6.57 -12.26 -3.33
CA ALA A 120 -5.45 -12.05 -4.23
C ALA A 120 -5.47 -13.09 -5.36
N SER A 121 -6.18 -12.77 -6.44
CA SER A 121 -6.17 -13.53 -7.68
C SER A 121 -5.53 -12.68 -8.78
N PRO A 122 -4.31 -13.00 -9.25
CA PRO A 122 -3.80 -12.37 -10.46
C PRO A 122 -4.70 -12.77 -11.62
N VAL A 123 -5.41 -11.81 -12.21
CA VAL A 123 -6.20 -12.03 -13.42
C VAL A 123 -5.22 -12.22 -14.58
N LEU A 124 -4.81 -13.47 -14.80
CA LEU A 124 -4.13 -13.89 -16.02
C LEU A 124 -5.23 -14.26 -17.01
N VAL A 125 -5.75 -13.29 -17.76
CA VAL A 125 -6.55 -13.59 -18.94
C VAL A 125 -5.57 -13.92 -20.08
N PRO A 126 -5.40 -15.20 -20.48
CA PRO A 126 -4.92 -15.46 -21.82
C PRO A 126 -5.92 -14.83 -22.79
N TYR A 127 -5.43 -14.14 -23.81
CA TYR A 127 -6.26 -13.58 -24.87
C TYR A 127 -6.80 -14.75 -25.70
N ASP A 128 -7.84 -15.41 -25.20
CA ASP A 128 -8.57 -16.42 -25.96
C ASP A 128 -9.66 -15.69 -26.74
N HIS A 129 -9.69 -15.89 -28.06
CA HIS A 129 -10.65 -15.25 -28.98
C HIS A 129 -12.12 -15.66 -28.71
N ASN A 130 -12.36 -16.53 -27.72
CA ASN A 130 -13.67 -17.09 -27.41
C ASN A 130 -14.44 -16.37 -26.29
N ILE A 131 -13.91 -15.29 -25.69
CA ILE A 131 -14.71 -14.45 -24.77
C ILE A 131 -15.49 -13.42 -25.59
N GLN A 132 -16.72 -13.77 -25.97
CA GLN A 132 -17.68 -12.76 -26.44
C GLN A 132 -18.13 -11.93 -25.23
N ALA A 133 -17.88 -10.62 -25.27
CA ALA A 133 -18.50 -9.70 -24.33
C ALA A 133 -20.02 -9.84 -24.49
N SER A 134 -20.71 -10.33 -23.47
CA SER A 134 -22.16 -10.30 -23.42
C SER A 134 -22.60 -8.84 -23.36
N ASN A 135 -23.22 -8.37 -24.45
CA ASN A 135 -23.85 -7.05 -24.56
C ASN A 135 -24.97 -6.85 -23.54
#